data_AF-A0A4S1E6A8-F1
#
_entry.id   AF-A0A4S1E6A8-F1
#
_cell.length_a   1.000
_cell.length_b   1.000
_cell.length_c   1.000
_cell.angle_alpha   90.00
_cell.angle_beta   90.00
_cell.angle_gamma   90.00
#
_symmetry.space_group_name_H-M   'P 1'
#
loop_
_entity.id
_entity.type
_entity.pdbx_description
1 polymer ?
#
loop_
_entity_poly.entity_id
_entity_poly.type
_entity_poly.pdbx_seq_one_letter_code
_entity_poly.pdbx_strand_id
1 'polypeptide(L)'
;MAVNDKKSSTTIGYCVNYDVNRWENGRSTSQDATGNVQKHFIYVAKDKPVSATTANADFVKRMCGEDFFNRYKKPNPSTPSSLI
;
A
#
# COMPACT_ATOMS: atom_id res chain seq x y z
N MET A 1 7.36 5.55 0.05
CA MET A 1 7.60 6.56 -1.01
C MET A 1 7.24 7.94 -0.48
N ALA A 2 8.12 8.93 -0.61
CA ALA A 2 7.82 10.30 -0.19
C ALA A 2 6.83 10.97 -1.16
N VAL A 3 5.89 11.72 -0.62
CA VAL A 3 4.94 12.55 -1.37
C VAL A 3 5.32 14.00 -1.15
N ASN A 4 5.65 14.69 -2.22
CA ASN A 4 6.04 16.10 -2.19
C ASN A 4 4.92 16.97 -2.75
N ASP A 5 4.71 18.13 -2.14
CA ASP A 5 3.88 19.18 -2.70
C ASP A 5 4.48 19.67 -4.03
N LYS A 6 3.64 19.81 -5.06
CA LYS A 6 4.11 20.15 -6.42
C LYS A 6 4.64 21.58 -6.52
N LYS A 7 4.18 22.50 -5.67
CA LYS A 7 4.54 23.92 -5.76
C LYS A 7 5.83 24.23 -5.00
N SER A 8 5.99 23.65 -3.82
CA SER A 8 7.09 23.93 -2.90
C SER A 8 8.17 22.86 -2.88
N SER A 9 7.94 21.71 -3.52
CA SER A 9 8.78 20.51 -3.43
C SER A 9 8.98 19.97 -2.01
N THR A 10 8.22 20.47 -1.03
CA THR A 10 8.31 20.03 0.35
C THR A 10 7.60 18.69 0.53
N THR A 11 8.20 17.78 1.31
CA THR A 11 7.56 16.51 1.64
C THR A 11 6.39 16.75 2.57
N ILE A 12 5.19 16.33 2.15
CA ILE A 12 3.93 16.47 2.88
C ILE A 12 3.46 15.14 3.48
N GLY A 13 4.02 14.02 3.05
CA GLY A 13 3.72 12.72 3.64
C GLY A 13 4.44 11.57 2.97
N TYR A 14 4.04 10.36 3.33
CA TYR A 14 4.65 9.12 2.86
C TYR A 14 3.58 8.10 2.51
N CYS A 15 3.75 7.45 1.37
CA CYS A 15 2.97 6.29 0.97
C CYS A 15 3.70 5.01 1.37
N VAL A 16 3.00 4.13 2.07
CA VAL A 16 3.50 2.85 2.56
C VAL A 16 2.60 1.76 2.00
N ASN A 17 3.21 0.71 1.46
CA ASN A 17 2.52 -0.55 1.19
C ASN A 17 3.00 -1.56 2.24
N TYR A 18 2.10 -2.43 2.69
CA TYR A 18 2.44 -3.49 3.62
C TYR A 18 1.60 -4.73 3.35
N ASP A 19 2.14 -5.87 3.78
CA ASP A 19 1.53 -7.17 3.60
C ASP A 19 0.63 -7.44 4.80
N VAL A 20 -0.59 -7.90 4.54
CA VAL A 20 -1.57 -8.15 5.60
C VAL A 20 -2.03 -9.58 5.56
N ASN A 21 -2.04 -10.18 6.75
CA ASN A 21 -2.78 -11.39 7.03
C ASN A 21 -4.22 -10.99 7.36
N ARG A 22 -5.17 -11.32 6.48
CA ARG A 22 -6.58 -11.09 6.73
C ARG A 22 -7.18 -12.31 7.41
N TRP A 23 -7.97 -12.09 8.45
CA TRP A 23 -8.73 -13.16 9.07
C TRP A 23 -10.06 -13.31 8.34
N GLU A 24 -10.22 -14.40 7.59
CA GLU A 24 -11.48 -14.77 6.93
C GLU A 24 -11.90 -16.14 7.45
N ASN A 25 -13.14 -16.25 7.93
CA ASN A 25 -13.73 -17.49 8.46
C ASN A 25 -12.86 -18.19 9.53
N GLY A 26 -12.20 -17.42 10.41
CA GLY A 26 -11.36 -17.95 11.48
C GLY A 26 -9.99 -18.47 11.04
N ARG A 27 -9.60 -18.26 9.78
CA ARG A 27 -8.26 -18.56 9.26
C ARG A 27 -7.57 -17.29 8.81
N SER A 28 -6.29 -17.15 9.16
CA SER A 28 -5.43 -16.10 8.63
C SER A 28 -5.04 -16.46 7.19
N THR A 29 -5.54 -15.70 6.22
CA THR A 29 -5.13 -15.78 4.81
C THR A 29 -4.21 -14.62 4.49
N SER A 30 -2.99 -14.93 4.06
CA SER A 30 -2.08 -13.92 3.50
C SER A 30 -2.38 -13.65 2.03
N GLN A 31 -3.26 -14.45 1.40
CA GLN A 31 -3.55 -14.43 -0.03
C GLN A 31 -5.01 -14.10 -0.33
N ASP A 32 -5.26 -13.43 -1.45
CA ASP A 32 -6.59 -13.17 -1.98
C ASP A 32 -7.20 -14.41 -2.67
N ALA A 33 -8.44 -14.29 -3.17
CA ALA A 33 -9.14 -15.38 -3.87
C ALA A 33 -8.43 -15.89 -5.13
N THR A 34 -7.43 -15.17 -5.62
CA THR A 34 -6.60 -15.55 -6.78
C THR A 34 -5.20 -16.05 -6.39
N GLY A 35 -4.93 -16.22 -5.09
CA GLY A 35 -3.66 -16.74 -4.57
C GLY A 35 -2.57 -15.68 -4.39
N ASN A 36 -2.89 -14.39 -4.50
CA ASN A 36 -1.89 -13.32 -4.43
C ASN A 36 -1.77 -12.76 -3.02
N VAL A 37 -0.55 -12.45 -2.57
CA VAL A 37 -0.32 -11.81 -1.26
C VAL A 37 -1.14 -10.52 -1.17
N GLN A 38 -2.00 -10.42 -0.15
CA GLN A 38 -2.83 -9.25 0.07
C GLN A 38 -1.97 -8.05 0.48
N LYS A 39 -2.05 -6.99 -0.32
CA LYS A 39 -1.34 -5.72 -0.06
C LYS A 39 -2.32 -4.65 0.40
N HIS A 40 -1.94 -3.93 1.44
CA HIS A 40 -2.66 -2.76 1.92
C HIS A 40 -1.80 -1.50 1.77
N PHE A 41 -2.46 -0.36 1.69
CA PHE A 41 -1.84 0.94 1.47
C PHE A 41 -2.19 1.90 2.61
N ILE A 42 -1.18 2.60 3.11
CA ILE A 42 -1.32 3.67 4.09
C ILE A 42 -0.67 4.91 3.52
N TYR A 43 -1.36 6.04 3.68
CA TYR A 43 -0.74 7.35 3.55
C TYR A 43 -0.53 7.94 4.94
N VAL A 44 0.68 8.38 5.22
CA VAL A 44 1.07 9.01 6.49
C VAL A 44 1.36 10.48 6.22
N ALA A 45 0.52 11.38 6.71
CA ALA A 45 0.76 12.82 6.61
C ALA A 45 1.92 13.23 7.54
N LYS A 46 2.81 14.11 7.08
CA LYS A 46 4.00 14.55 7.85
C LYS A 46 3.61 15.35 9.11
N ASP A 47 2.57 16.16 9.01
CA ASP A 47 2.07 17.04 10.08
C ASP A 47 1.10 16.31 11.03
N LYS A 48 0.51 15.19 10.58
CA LYS A 48 -0.45 14.37 11.35
C LYS A 48 -0.15 12.88 11.16
N PRO A 49 0.94 12.37 11.75
CA PRO A 49 1.40 11.00 11.51
C PRO A 49 0.41 9.91 12.00
N VAL A 50 -0.53 10.26 12.89
CA VAL A 50 -1.51 9.32 13.46
C VAL A 50 -2.75 9.14 12.56
N SER A 51 -2.90 9.93 11.49
CA SER A 51 -3.98 9.71 10.51
C SER A 51 -3.60 8.63 9.49
N ALA A 52 -3.46 7.39 9.96
CA ALA A 52 -3.40 6.21 9.09
C ALA A 52 -4.81 5.91 8.57
N THR A 53 -5.28 6.70 7.61
CA THR A 53 -6.51 6.34 6.90
C THR A 53 -6.20 5.15 6.01
N THR A 54 -6.88 4.02 6.22
CA THR A 54 -7.00 2.97 5.20
C THR A 54 -7.71 3.60 4.00
N ALA A 55 -6.90 4.13 3.11
CA ALA A 55 -7.35 4.94 2.00
C ALA A 55 -7.90 4.02 0.91
N ASN A 56 -9.06 4.39 0.35
CA ASN A 56 -9.57 3.72 -0.83
C ASN A 56 -8.59 3.90 -2.01
N ALA A 57 -8.76 3.08 -3.06
CA ALA A 57 -7.86 3.08 -4.21
C ALA A 57 -7.67 4.47 -4.83
N ASP A 58 -8.73 5.29 -4.89
CA ASP A 58 -8.67 6.60 -5.54
C ASP A 58 -7.86 7.61 -4.73
N PHE A 59 -7.95 7.59 -3.40
CA PHE A 59 -7.10 8.42 -2.55
C PHE A 59 -5.63 8.02 -2.68
N VAL A 60 -5.33 6.72 -2.69
CA VAL A 60 -3.94 6.23 -2.85
C VAL A 60 -3.40 6.63 -4.21
N LYS A 61 -4.15 6.44 -5.30
CA LYS A 61 -3.73 6.90 -6.64
C LYS A 61 -3.51 8.41 -6.69
N ARG A 62 -4.37 9.18 -6.02
CA ARG A 62 -4.27 10.64 -6.00
C ARG A 62 -3.02 11.13 -5.26
N MET A 63 -2.73 10.55 -4.10
CA MET A 63 -1.63 10.99 -3.24
C MET A 63 -0.30 10.33 -3.59
N CYS A 64 -0.33 9.05 -3.93
CA CYS A 64 0.85 8.22 -4.19
C CYS A 64 1.14 8.04 -5.69
N GLY A 65 0.24 8.45 -6.57
CA GLY A 65 0.35 8.22 -8.00
C GLY A 65 -0.13 6.83 -8.41
N GLU A 66 -0.56 6.73 -9.67
CA GLU A 66 -1.06 5.48 -10.26
C GLU A 66 0.04 4.42 -10.38
N ASP A 67 1.27 4.82 -10.69
CA ASP A 67 2.41 3.91 -10.82
C ASP A 67 2.70 3.17 -9.52
N PHE A 68 2.69 3.90 -8.39
CA PHE A 68 2.84 3.30 -7.07
C PHE A 68 1.69 2.32 -6.79
N PHE A 69 0.45 2.74 -7.00
CA PHE A 69 -0.71 1.88 -6.78
C PHE A 69 -0.65 0.60 -7.62
N ASN A 70 -0.32 0.72 -8.92
CA ASN A 70 -0.26 -0.41 -9.85
C ASN A 70 0.90 -1.37 -9.55
N ARG A 71 2.06 -0.85 -9.15
CA ARG A 71 3.25 -1.65 -8.79
C ARG A 71 2.96 -2.66 -7.68
N TYR A 72 2.12 -2.27 -6.72
CA TYR A 72 1.81 -3.10 -5.56
C TYR A 72 0.41 -3.73 -5.61
N LYS A 73 -0.46 -3.30 -6.53
CA LYS A 73 -1.74 -3.97 -6.82
C LYS A 73 -1.56 -5.18 -7.74
N LYS A 74 -0.61 -5.14 -8.67
CA LYS A 74 -0.31 -6.28 -9.53
C LYS A 74 0.77 -7.14 -8.85
N PRO A 75 0.52 -8.44 -8.62
CA PRO A 75 1.57 -9.33 -8.17
C PRO A 75 2.64 -9.37 -9.26
N ASN A 76 3.90 -9.15 -8.90
CA ASN A 76 4.99 -9.57 -9.79
C ASN A 76 4.89 -11.10 -9.94
N PRO A 77 4.76 -11.65 -11.16
CA PRO A 77 4.70 -13.10 -11.36
C PRO A 77 6.07 -13.80 -11.17
N SER A 78 7.00 -13.25 -10.39
CA SER A 78 8.40 -13.72 -10.40
C SER A 78 9.18 -13.59 -9.09
N THR A 79 8.53 -13.57 -7.92
CA THR A 79 9.27 -13.79 -6.67
C THR A 79 8.93 -15.19 -6.14
N PRO A 80 9.80 -16.19 -6.36
CA PRO A 80 9.57 -17.51 -5.79
C PRO A 80 9.51 -17.37 -4.27
N SER A 81 8.45 -17.95 -3.69
CA SER A 81 8.32 -18.17 -2.25
C SER A 81 9.32 -19.24 -1.83
N SER A 82 10.58 -18.84 -1.68
CA SER A 82 11.59 -19.66 -1.04
C SER A 82 12.65 -18.74 -0.47
N LEU A 83 12.41 -18.33 0.78
CA LEU A 83 13.41 -17.98 1.81
C LEU A 83 12.65 -17.76 3.12
N ILE A 84 12.16 -18.86 3.69
CA ILE A 84 12.15 -19.10 5.14
C ILE A 84 13.10 -20.29 5.34
#